data_AF-A0A4R1EYB8-F1
#
_entry.id   AF-A0A4R1EYB8-F1
#
_cell.length_a   1.000
_cell.length_b   1.000
_cell.length_c   1.000
_cell.angle_alpha   90.00
_cell.angle_beta   90.00
_cell.angle_gamma   90.00
#
_symmetry.space_group_name_H-M   'P 1'
#
loop_
_entity.id
_entity.type
_entity.pdbx_description
1 polymer ?
#
loop_
_entity_poly.entity_id
_entity_poly.type
_entity_poly.pdbx_seq_one_letter_code
_entity_poly.pdbx_strand_id
1 'polypeptide(L)'
;MLQINVVLNQSVFRYTAVLGFILSLLFAFPAYAKKPNQCFEIQKSCPAFQSFRKKTNPGNVTVTEGNSYSIIQKSKKGTHYRVRIEGIDRQERWIDSRCGIKTDQCGISNNNKNALKTIASKPGKTKAKSGQYLLALSWMPTFCESRSRKKECRSLGENRYDATHLSLHGLWPQPRANAYCGVSDTDKGIDRNKRWHLLEPLKLSHETVKKLAFVMPGYASNLHRHEWIKHGTCYGTDADTYYQHSIALTQKINESAVGRLLSKNIGRKVSLKQIRQSFDNSFGKGAGKKVDLRCDRKGRISELWINFTGVVTDKSADDLDVSRLMKSAIDAGSTCFKGYVDRAG
;
A
#
# COMPACT_ATOMS: atom_id res chain seq x y z
N MET A 1 38.92 -18.71 96.68
CA MET A 1 40.39 -18.59 96.81
C MET A 1 40.96 -18.48 95.40
N LEU A 2 41.59 -17.34 95.08
CA LEU A 2 42.64 -17.06 94.07
C LEU A 2 42.70 -17.94 92.78
N GLN A 3 42.76 -17.44 91.55
CA GLN A 3 43.62 -16.36 91.04
C GLN A 3 43.05 -15.71 89.76
N ILE A 4 43.38 -14.43 89.63
CA ILE A 4 43.36 -13.59 88.44
C ILE A 4 44.48 -14.02 87.49
N ASN A 5 44.23 -14.03 86.17
CA ASN A 5 45.26 -13.75 85.17
C ASN A 5 44.61 -13.16 83.91
N VAL A 6 44.68 -11.83 83.80
CA VAL A 6 44.37 -11.06 82.58
C VAL A 6 45.68 -10.88 81.83
N VAL A 7 45.76 -11.39 80.60
CA VAL A 7 46.85 -11.06 79.67
C VAL A 7 46.30 -10.07 78.66
N LEU A 8 46.68 -8.80 78.84
CA LEU A 8 46.59 -7.73 77.85
C LEU A 8 47.72 -7.94 76.83
N ASN A 9 47.40 -8.03 75.54
CA ASN A 9 48.40 -7.86 74.49
C ASN A 9 48.13 -6.55 73.73
N GLN A 10 49.04 -5.60 73.93
CA GLN A 10 49.13 -4.33 73.25
C GLN A 10 49.91 -4.53 71.95
N SER A 11 49.39 -4.05 70.81
CA SER A 11 50.24 -3.57 69.71
C SER A 11 49.44 -2.62 68.80
N VAL A 12 49.37 -1.35 69.21
CA VAL A 12 49.09 -0.21 68.34
C VAL A 12 50.41 0.22 67.72
N PHE A 13 50.50 0.32 66.39
CA PHE A 13 51.39 1.17 65.57
C PHE A 13 51.23 0.63 64.13
N ARG A 14 50.80 1.36 63.10
CA ARG A 14 51.38 2.60 62.58
C ARG A 14 50.37 3.40 61.74
N TYR A 15 50.46 4.72 61.85
CA TYR A 15 49.75 5.73 61.09
C TYR A 15 50.37 5.99 59.70
N THR A 16 49.59 6.70 58.87
CA THR A 16 49.95 7.51 57.68
C THR A 16 50.14 6.79 56.35
N ALA A 17 49.21 6.97 55.39
CA ALA A 17 49.33 7.97 54.32
C ALA A 17 48.35 7.68 53.15
N VAL A 18 47.88 8.78 52.54
CA VAL A 18 47.25 8.90 51.21
C VAL A 18 45.73 8.66 51.11
N LEU A 19 45.02 9.78 51.30
CA LEU A 19 43.75 10.10 50.65
C LEU A 19 43.80 9.82 49.14
N GLY A 20 42.71 9.27 48.63
CA GLY A 20 42.18 9.62 47.31
C GLY A 20 42.88 8.98 46.12
N PHE A 21 42.62 7.70 45.87
CA PHE A 21 42.77 7.15 44.53
C PHE A 21 41.68 6.11 44.25
N ILE A 22 40.77 6.52 43.36
CA ILE A 22 40.08 5.66 42.38
C ILE A 22 38.91 4.81 42.90
N LEU A 23 37.78 5.51 43.00
CA LEU A 23 36.45 5.02 42.66
C LEU A 23 36.39 4.70 41.14
N SER A 24 36.89 3.54 40.69
CA SER A 24 36.54 2.99 39.38
C SER A 24 37.01 1.53 39.22
N LEU A 25 36.44 0.61 39.99
CA LEU A 25 36.47 -0.81 39.66
C LEU A 25 35.23 -1.16 38.83
N LEU A 26 35.35 -0.83 37.55
CA LEU A 26 34.97 -1.63 36.37
C LEU A 26 33.68 -2.45 36.48
N PHE A 27 32.53 -1.78 36.31
CA PHE A 27 31.44 -2.40 35.56
C PHE A 27 31.90 -2.54 34.10
N ALA A 28 32.41 -3.71 33.72
CA ALA A 28 32.57 -4.07 32.33
C ALA A 28 31.17 -4.26 31.73
N PHE A 29 30.54 -3.17 31.31
CA PHE A 29 29.39 -3.26 30.40
C PHE A 29 29.90 -3.92 29.11
N PRO A 30 29.25 -4.98 28.61
CA PRO A 30 29.58 -5.48 27.28
C PRO A 30 29.34 -4.33 26.31
N ALA A 31 30.43 -3.83 25.72
CA ALA A 31 30.33 -2.93 24.58
C ALA A 31 29.67 -3.73 23.45
N TYR A 32 28.35 -3.61 23.34
CA TYR A 32 27.63 -4.05 22.15
C TYR A 32 28.06 -3.16 21.00
N ALA A 33 29.15 -3.54 20.34
CA ALA A 33 29.49 -3.00 19.04
C ALA A 33 28.33 -3.37 18.08
N LYS A 34 27.44 -2.40 17.82
CA LYS A 34 26.40 -2.50 16.81
C LYS A 34 27.11 -2.74 15.49
N LYS A 35 27.17 -4.00 15.03
CA LYS A 35 27.71 -4.32 13.70
C LYS A 35 27.04 -3.38 12.69
N PRO A 36 27.80 -2.73 11.80
CA PRO A 36 27.20 -1.89 10.78
C PRO A 36 26.18 -2.73 10.01
N ASN A 37 24.96 -2.22 9.87
CA ASN A 37 23.92 -2.87 9.09
C ASN A 37 24.37 -2.83 7.62
N GLN A 38 25.08 -3.87 7.17
CA GLN A 38 25.47 -3.99 5.77
C GLN A 38 24.24 -4.27 4.93
N CYS A 39 24.10 -3.52 3.85
CA CYS A 39 22.96 -3.53 2.96
C CYS A 39 23.40 -3.97 1.58
N PHE A 40 22.47 -4.54 0.82
CA PHE A 40 22.70 -5.00 -0.54
C PHE A 40 21.80 -4.20 -1.47
N GLU A 41 22.40 -3.23 -2.17
CA GLU A 41 21.72 -2.39 -3.15
C GLU A 41 21.74 -3.08 -4.52
N ILE A 42 20.55 -3.33 -5.05
CA ILE A 42 20.35 -4.06 -6.30
C ILE A 42 20.65 -3.13 -7.47
N GLN A 43 21.58 -3.55 -8.32
CA GLN A 43 22.00 -2.86 -9.54
C GLN A 43 21.37 -3.50 -10.79
N LYS A 44 20.82 -4.72 -10.67
CA LYS A 44 20.07 -5.37 -11.75
C LYS A 44 19.02 -6.31 -11.19
N SER A 45 17.88 -6.40 -11.87
CA SER A 45 16.79 -7.28 -11.46
C SER A 45 17.23 -8.75 -11.42
N CYS A 46 16.92 -9.45 -10.33
CA CYS A 46 17.37 -10.82 -10.11
C CYS A 46 16.35 -11.67 -9.34
N PRO A 47 16.28 -12.99 -9.60
CA PRO A 47 15.47 -13.89 -8.82
C PRO A 47 15.96 -13.95 -7.37
N ALA A 48 15.01 -14.02 -6.43
CA ALA A 48 15.26 -14.15 -5.00
C ALA A 48 14.76 -15.53 -4.54
N PHE A 49 15.69 -16.46 -4.34
CA PHE A 49 15.35 -17.85 -4.07
C PHE A 49 15.15 -18.12 -2.58
N GLN A 50 14.19 -18.98 -2.23
CA GLN A 50 14.15 -19.57 -0.89
C GLN A 50 15.36 -20.51 -0.70
N SER A 51 15.71 -21.26 -1.74
CA SER A 51 16.91 -22.09 -1.80
C SER A 51 17.58 -21.94 -3.15
N PHE A 52 18.70 -21.21 -3.21
CA PHE A 52 19.44 -21.02 -4.46
C PHE A 52 20.08 -22.31 -4.97
N ARG A 53 20.48 -23.23 -4.08
CA ARG A 53 21.04 -24.54 -4.46
C ARG A 53 20.02 -25.43 -5.14
N LYS A 54 18.76 -25.40 -4.66
CA LYS A 54 17.64 -26.16 -5.23
C LYS A 54 16.84 -25.37 -6.27
N LYS A 55 17.26 -24.14 -6.57
CA LYS A 55 16.54 -23.16 -7.43
C LYS A 55 15.06 -22.99 -7.05
N THR A 56 14.72 -23.16 -5.78
CA THR A 56 13.33 -23.09 -5.30
C THR A 56 12.95 -21.63 -5.04
N ASN A 57 11.97 -21.13 -5.80
CA ASN A 57 11.46 -19.76 -5.69
C ASN A 57 9.92 -19.73 -5.64
N PRO A 58 9.31 -20.10 -4.50
CA PRO A 58 7.85 -20.04 -4.38
C PRO A 58 7.38 -18.59 -4.52
N GLY A 59 6.39 -18.39 -5.38
CA GLY A 59 5.88 -17.05 -5.72
C GLY A 59 6.72 -16.28 -6.74
N ASN A 60 7.74 -16.91 -7.36
CA ASN A 60 8.60 -16.30 -8.39
C ASN A 60 9.15 -14.92 -8.00
N VAL A 61 9.57 -14.81 -6.74
CA VAL A 61 10.03 -13.55 -6.15
C VAL A 61 11.27 -13.05 -6.87
N THR A 62 11.27 -11.77 -7.23
CA THR A 62 12.35 -11.09 -7.94
C THR A 62 12.63 -9.78 -7.22
N VAL A 63 13.91 -9.46 -7.02
CA VAL A 63 14.33 -8.13 -6.59
C VAL A 63 14.61 -7.25 -7.79
N THR A 64 14.26 -5.97 -7.73
CA THR A 64 14.49 -5.03 -8.82
C THR A 64 15.57 -4.01 -8.48
N GLU A 65 16.23 -3.50 -9.52
CA GLU A 65 17.22 -2.43 -9.45
C GLU A 65 16.74 -1.21 -8.63
N GLY A 66 17.66 -0.58 -7.93
CA GLY A 66 17.42 0.58 -7.07
C GLY A 66 16.90 0.25 -5.66
N ASN A 67 16.49 -1.00 -5.40
CA ASN A 67 16.12 -1.42 -4.05
C ASN A 67 17.35 -1.79 -3.21
N SER A 68 17.30 -1.56 -1.91
CA SER A 68 18.32 -2.01 -0.97
C SER A 68 17.71 -2.88 0.12
N TYR A 69 18.41 -3.95 0.49
CA TYR A 69 17.94 -4.90 1.50
C TYR A 69 19.02 -5.15 2.56
N SER A 70 18.62 -5.28 3.83
CA SER A 70 19.56 -5.63 4.89
C SER A 70 20.08 -7.06 4.70
N ILE A 71 21.40 -7.22 4.76
CA ILE A 71 22.05 -8.53 4.65
C ILE A 71 21.96 -9.21 6.02
N ILE A 72 21.21 -10.32 6.06
CA ILE A 72 21.13 -11.20 7.23
C ILE A 72 22.33 -12.14 7.26
N GLN A 73 22.69 -12.70 6.10
CA GLN A 73 23.68 -13.75 6.00
C GLN A 73 24.41 -13.71 4.65
N LYS A 74 25.68 -14.11 4.65
CA LYS A 74 26.47 -14.38 3.43
C LYS A 74 26.67 -15.89 3.26
N SER A 75 26.57 -16.41 2.04
CA SER A 75 26.86 -17.83 1.79
C SER A 75 28.35 -18.14 2.04
N LYS A 76 28.70 -19.39 2.36
CA LYS A 76 30.09 -19.79 2.66
C LYS A 76 31.10 -19.39 1.58
N LYS A 77 30.70 -19.48 0.29
CA LYS A 77 31.52 -19.07 -0.86
C LYS A 77 31.35 -17.59 -1.24
N GLY A 78 30.46 -16.87 -0.57
CA GLY A 78 30.19 -15.46 -0.83
C GLY A 78 29.43 -15.13 -2.10
N THR A 79 28.93 -16.14 -2.82
CA THR A 79 28.24 -15.96 -4.10
C THR A 79 26.80 -15.47 -3.95
N HIS A 80 26.24 -15.50 -2.74
CA HIS A 80 24.87 -15.08 -2.48
C HIS A 80 24.77 -14.38 -1.13
N TYR A 81 23.86 -13.42 -1.05
CA TYR A 81 23.43 -12.77 0.18
C TYR A 81 22.00 -13.21 0.51
N ARG A 82 21.77 -13.53 1.79
CA ARG A 82 20.44 -13.75 2.34
C ARG A 82 19.95 -12.43 2.90
N VAL A 83 18.83 -11.97 2.40
CA VAL A 83 18.21 -10.71 2.80
C VAL A 83 16.79 -10.96 3.29
N ARG A 84 16.25 -10.01 4.04
CA ARG A 84 14.82 -10.00 4.40
C ARG A 84 14.06 -9.19 3.36
N ILE A 85 13.09 -9.81 2.71
CA ILE A 85 12.12 -9.18 1.83
C ILE A 85 10.79 -9.20 2.57
N GLU A 86 10.37 -8.03 3.04
CA GLU A 86 9.11 -7.90 3.78
C GLU A 86 7.91 -8.15 2.85
N GLY A 87 6.84 -8.73 3.38
CA GLY A 87 5.57 -8.90 2.65
C GLY A 87 5.46 -10.11 1.72
N ILE A 88 6.39 -11.06 1.78
CA ILE A 88 6.29 -12.36 1.09
C ILE A 88 6.23 -13.52 2.09
N ASP A 89 5.61 -14.64 1.71
CA ASP A 89 5.74 -15.89 2.48
C ASP A 89 7.21 -16.34 2.51
N ARG A 90 7.71 -16.74 3.68
CA ARG A 90 9.13 -16.95 3.97
C ARG A 90 9.96 -15.73 3.57
N GLN A 91 9.93 -14.66 4.35
CA GLN A 91 10.57 -13.36 4.02
C GLN A 91 12.08 -13.41 3.71
N GLU A 92 12.79 -14.45 4.16
CA GLU A 92 14.23 -14.55 3.92
C GLU A 92 14.52 -15.21 2.57
N ARG A 93 15.24 -14.50 1.71
CA ARG A 93 15.57 -14.94 0.35
C ARG A 93 17.06 -14.76 0.05
N TRP A 94 17.58 -15.66 -0.79
CA TRP A 94 18.93 -15.64 -1.32
C TRP A 94 18.97 -14.95 -2.68
N ILE A 95 19.87 -13.97 -2.80
CA ILE A 95 20.10 -13.21 -4.03
C ILE A 95 21.57 -13.39 -4.42
N ASP A 96 21.82 -13.58 -5.71
CA ASP A 96 23.18 -13.68 -6.26
C ASP A 96 23.95 -12.37 -6.00
N SER A 97 25.19 -12.49 -5.52
CA SER A 97 26.01 -11.35 -5.12
C SER A 97 26.33 -10.40 -6.28
N ARG A 98 26.21 -10.86 -7.54
CA ARG A 98 26.44 -10.06 -8.75
C ARG A 98 25.23 -9.19 -9.12
N CYS A 99 24.14 -9.29 -8.38
CA CYS A 99 22.93 -8.51 -8.61
C CYS A 99 22.98 -7.10 -8.02
N GLY A 100 24.02 -6.80 -7.24
CA GLY A 100 24.08 -5.57 -6.47
C GLY A 100 25.45 -5.33 -5.87
N ILE A 101 25.54 -4.23 -5.11
CA ILE A 101 26.73 -3.82 -4.37
C ILE A 101 26.41 -3.78 -2.87
N LYS A 102 27.42 -4.05 -2.04
CA LYS A 102 27.28 -3.91 -0.58
C LYS A 102 27.50 -2.45 -0.20
N THR A 103 26.65 -1.92 0.66
CA THR A 103 26.75 -0.57 1.22
C THR A 103 26.65 -0.60 2.73
N ASP A 104 27.26 0.36 3.41
CA ASP A 104 27.22 0.46 4.88
C ASP A 104 26.03 1.31 5.37
N GLN A 105 25.18 1.79 4.46
CA GLN A 105 24.01 2.61 4.74
C GLN A 105 22.80 2.11 3.93
N CYS A 106 21.83 1.52 4.63
CA CYS A 106 20.52 1.19 4.06
C CYS A 106 19.75 2.49 3.81
N GLY A 107 19.46 2.81 2.54
CA GLY A 107 18.52 3.88 2.19
C GLY A 107 19.12 5.26 1.89
N ILE A 108 20.42 5.36 1.61
CA ILE A 108 21.02 6.61 1.10
C ILE A 108 21.43 6.40 -0.36
N SER A 109 20.61 6.93 -1.28
CA SER A 109 21.10 7.28 -2.61
C SER A 109 22.11 8.40 -2.42
N ASN A 110 23.38 8.12 -2.68
CA ASN A 110 24.44 9.12 -2.63
C ASN A 110 24.21 10.15 -3.73
N ASN A 111 23.64 11.31 -3.38
CA ASN A 111 23.98 12.58 -4.01
C ASN A 111 23.70 13.76 -3.05
N ASN A 112 24.81 14.42 -2.67
CA ASN A 112 24.95 15.73 -2.02
C ASN A 112 24.56 15.91 -0.53
N LYS A 113 25.60 15.74 0.31
CA LYS A 113 25.74 16.38 1.62
C LYS A 113 26.06 17.87 1.41
N ASN A 114 25.06 18.75 1.55
CA ASN A 114 25.17 20.12 2.07
C ASN A 114 23.83 20.85 1.88
N ALA A 115 22.87 20.61 2.77
CA ALA A 115 21.79 21.55 3.09
C ALA A 115 21.01 21.05 4.32
N LEU A 116 21.66 21.00 5.49
CA LEU A 116 20.93 21.05 6.75
C LEU A 116 20.55 22.52 6.98
N LYS A 117 19.48 22.97 6.33
CA LYS A 117 18.80 24.24 6.65
C LYS A 117 17.32 24.09 6.33
N THR A 118 16.53 24.01 7.39
CA THR A 118 15.10 24.37 7.49
C THR A 118 14.36 24.52 6.16
N ILE A 119 13.61 23.49 5.78
CA ILE A 119 12.44 23.66 4.93
C ILE A 119 11.36 22.78 5.54
N ALA A 120 10.34 23.40 6.12
CA ALA A 120 9.01 22.81 6.20
C ALA A 120 8.65 22.39 4.77
N SER A 121 8.83 21.11 4.44
CA SER A 121 8.59 20.61 3.10
C SER A 121 7.08 20.63 2.86
N LYS A 122 6.65 21.52 1.96
CA LYS A 122 5.43 21.35 1.18
C LYS A 122 5.32 19.88 0.74
N PRO A 123 4.12 19.29 0.69
CA PRO A 123 3.95 17.90 0.31
C PRO A 123 4.54 17.68 -1.08
N GLY A 124 5.70 17.02 -1.11
CA GLY A 124 6.35 16.60 -2.34
C GLY A 124 5.57 15.43 -2.92
N LYS A 125 5.15 15.57 -4.17
CA LYS A 125 4.41 14.60 -4.98
C LYS A 125 5.03 13.20 -4.92
N THR A 126 4.53 12.35 -4.02
CA THR A 126 4.96 10.96 -3.87
C THR A 126 4.28 10.09 -4.91
N LYS A 127 4.99 9.79 -6.01
CA LYS A 127 4.52 8.86 -7.04
C LYS A 127 4.20 7.49 -6.43
N ALA A 128 3.10 6.88 -6.85
CA ALA A 128 2.82 5.47 -6.52
C ALA A 128 3.94 4.56 -7.04
N LYS A 129 4.17 3.43 -6.38
CA LYS A 129 5.05 2.40 -6.95
C LYS A 129 4.44 1.88 -8.25
N SER A 130 5.29 1.45 -9.19
CA SER A 130 4.77 0.76 -10.37
C SER A 130 4.11 -0.54 -9.92
N GLY A 131 2.86 -0.76 -10.30
CA GLY A 131 2.08 -1.90 -9.82
C GLY A 131 0.92 -2.25 -10.73
N GLN A 132 0.28 -3.37 -10.45
CA GLN A 132 -1.01 -3.75 -11.03
C GLN A 132 -2.11 -3.30 -10.09
N TYR A 133 -3.20 -2.77 -10.65
CA TYR A 133 -4.33 -2.26 -9.89
C TYR A 133 -5.64 -2.69 -10.53
N LEU A 134 -6.65 -2.86 -9.70
CA LEU A 134 -8.04 -2.99 -10.12
C LEU A 134 -8.81 -1.80 -9.56
N LEU A 135 -9.34 -0.95 -10.44
CA LEU A 135 -10.29 0.10 -10.06
C LEU A 135 -11.69 -0.48 -10.10
N ALA A 136 -12.37 -0.49 -8.95
CA ALA A 136 -13.75 -0.90 -8.82
C ALA A 136 -14.64 0.34 -8.76
N LEU A 137 -15.58 0.42 -9.70
CA LEU A 137 -16.53 1.52 -9.82
C LEU A 137 -17.96 0.98 -9.75
N SER A 138 -18.76 1.43 -8.79
CA SER A 138 -20.13 0.98 -8.58
C SER A 138 -21.16 1.84 -9.31
N TRP A 139 -22.23 1.20 -9.78
CA TRP A 139 -23.46 1.89 -10.20
C TRP A 139 -24.39 1.98 -8.99
N MET A 140 -24.51 3.18 -8.40
CA MET A 140 -25.18 3.36 -7.11
C MET A 140 -26.67 3.01 -7.09
N PRO A 141 -27.46 3.27 -8.15
CA PRO A 141 -28.84 2.80 -8.22
C PRO A 141 -28.96 1.30 -7.92
N THR A 142 -28.26 0.45 -8.67
CA THR A 142 -28.24 -1.01 -8.44
C THR A 142 -27.70 -1.39 -7.06
N PHE A 143 -26.70 -0.67 -6.54
CA PHE A 143 -26.19 -0.94 -5.18
C PHE A 143 -27.27 -0.71 -4.11
N CYS A 144 -28.03 0.37 -4.25
CA CYS A 144 -29.01 0.79 -3.24
C CYS A 144 -30.28 -0.05 -3.22
N GLU A 145 -30.61 -0.74 -4.31
CA GLU A 145 -31.71 -1.71 -4.40
C GLU A 145 -31.73 -2.77 -3.29
N SER A 146 -30.55 -3.25 -2.89
CA SER A 146 -30.41 -4.25 -1.81
C SER A 146 -29.93 -3.65 -0.49
N ARG A 147 -29.68 -2.33 -0.47
CA ARG A 147 -28.98 -1.63 0.63
C ARG A 147 -29.63 -0.30 0.99
N SER A 148 -30.93 -0.16 0.77
CA SER A 148 -31.69 1.09 0.97
C SER A 148 -31.49 1.74 2.35
N ARG A 149 -31.19 0.96 3.39
CA ARG A 149 -30.93 1.45 4.75
C ARG A 149 -29.56 2.12 4.94
N LYS A 150 -28.64 2.01 3.98
CA LYS A 150 -27.32 2.65 4.04
C LYS A 150 -27.46 4.17 3.95
N LYS A 151 -26.58 4.91 4.64
CA LYS A 151 -26.65 6.39 4.69
C LYS A 151 -26.62 7.00 3.30
N GLU A 152 -25.74 6.50 2.45
CA GLU A 152 -25.57 6.93 1.06
C GLU A 152 -26.79 6.64 0.17
N CYS A 153 -27.60 5.64 0.52
CA CYS A 153 -28.77 5.21 -0.24
C CYS A 153 -30.07 5.88 0.18
N ARG A 154 -30.22 6.25 1.45
CA ARG A 154 -31.45 6.88 1.97
C ARG A 154 -31.83 8.17 1.26
N SER A 155 -30.84 8.90 0.78
CA SER A 155 -31.02 10.15 0.04
C SER A 155 -30.70 10.00 -1.46
N LEU A 156 -30.59 8.77 -1.99
CA LEU A 156 -30.35 8.60 -3.42
C LEU A 156 -31.61 9.02 -4.19
N GLY A 157 -31.43 9.90 -5.18
CA GLY A 157 -32.50 10.38 -6.04
C GLY A 157 -31.92 10.83 -7.38
N GLU A 158 -32.78 11.00 -8.38
CA GLU A 158 -32.36 11.21 -9.79
C GLU A 158 -31.41 12.40 -10.00
N ASN A 159 -31.53 13.44 -9.17
CA ASN A 159 -30.71 14.66 -9.27
C ASN A 159 -29.30 14.53 -8.70
N ARG A 160 -28.97 13.41 -8.04
CA ARG A 160 -27.62 13.21 -7.51
C ARG A 160 -26.65 12.77 -8.59
N TYR A 161 -25.39 13.21 -8.45
CA TYR A 161 -24.33 12.85 -9.38
C TYR A 161 -24.18 11.33 -9.51
N ASP A 162 -24.23 10.61 -8.40
CA ASP A 162 -24.09 9.16 -8.35
C ASP A 162 -25.34 8.39 -8.84
N ALA A 163 -26.45 9.06 -9.14
CA ALA A 163 -27.59 8.43 -9.83
C ALA A 163 -27.33 8.24 -11.33
N THR A 164 -26.38 8.99 -11.90
CA THR A 164 -26.14 9.05 -13.35
C THR A 164 -24.69 8.76 -13.75
N HIS A 165 -23.79 8.64 -12.77
CA HIS A 165 -22.36 8.41 -12.96
C HIS A 165 -21.88 7.24 -12.10
N LEU A 166 -20.76 6.64 -12.50
CA LEU A 166 -20.10 5.61 -11.71
C LEU A 166 -19.49 6.23 -10.45
N SER A 167 -19.66 5.55 -9.32
CA SER A 167 -19.07 5.93 -8.03
C SER A 167 -17.83 5.11 -7.72
N LEU A 168 -16.82 5.72 -7.12
CA LEU A 168 -15.62 5.04 -6.66
C LEU A 168 -15.97 4.06 -5.53
N HIS A 169 -15.74 2.76 -5.74
CA HIS A 169 -15.71 1.77 -4.66
C HIS A 169 -14.31 1.71 -4.08
N GLY A 170 -13.29 1.51 -4.91
CA GLY A 170 -11.91 1.46 -4.46
C GLY A 170 -10.90 1.22 -5.57
N LEU A 171 -9.62 1.47 -5.25
CA LEU A 171 -8.47 1.15 -6.10
C LEU A 171 -7.63 0.10 -5.39
N TRP A 172 -7.55 -1.10 -5.95
CA TRP A 172 -7.01 -2.26 -5.25
C TRP A 172 -5.69 -2.70 -5.87
N PRO A 173 -4.55 -2.53 -5.16
CA PRO A 173 -3.30 -3.17 -5.54
C PRO A 173 -3.48 -4.67 -5.76
N GLN A 174 -2.94 -5.18 -6.87
CA GLN A 174 -3.01 -6.58 -7.25
C GLN A 174 -1.68 -7.30 -6.94
N PRO A 175 -1.72 -8.64 -6.76
CA PRO A 175 -2.89 -9.53 -6.80
C PRO A 175 -3.83 -9.32 -5.62
N ARG A 176 -5.04 -9.90 -5.64
CA ARG A 176 -6.03 -9.81 -4.54
C ARG A 176 -5.48 -10.13 -3.14
N ALA A 177 -4.43 -10.95 -3.04
CA ALA A 177 -3.75 -11.26 -1.78
C ALA A 177 -2.97 -10.07 -1.19
N ASN A 178 -2.71 -9.03 -1.97
CA ASN A 178 -2.10 -7.78 -1.55
C ASN A 178 -3.14 -6.94 -0.78
N ALA A 179 -3.37 -7.32 0.48
CA ALA A 179 -4.34 -6.68 1.35
C ALA A 179 -3.77 -6.55 2.77
N TYR A 180 -4.19 -5.49 3.48
CA TYR A 180 -3.79 -5.20 4.87
C TYR A 180 -2.27 -5.09 5.09
N CYS A 181 -1.57 -4.38 4.20
CA CYS A 181 -0.12 -4.22 4.28
C CYS A 181 0.29 -3.35 5.47
N GLY A 182 1.06 -3.90 6.40
CA GLY A 182 1.49 -3.17 7.60
C GLY A 182 0.35 -2.83 8.57
N VAL A 183 -0.79 -3.52 8.49
CA VAL A 183 -1.97 -3.27 9.34
C VAL A 183 -1.95 -4.20 10.56
N SER A 184 -2.32 -3.66 11.73
CA SER A 184 -2.45 -4.41 12.99
C SER A 184 -3.58 -5.44 12.93
N ASP A 185 -3.49 -6.51 13.73
CA ASP A 185 -4.58 -7.50 13.79
C ASP A 185 -5.86 -6.93 14.42
N THR A 186 -5.71 -5.95 15.32
CA THR A 186 -6.83 -5.17 15.87
C THR A 186 -7.59 -4.44 14.77
N ASP A 187 -6.91 -3.68 13.91
CA ASP A 187 -7.55 -2.94 12.81
C ASP A 187 -8.15 -3.87 11.76
N LYS A 188 -7.48 -4.98 11.43
CA LYS A 188 -8.07 -6.04 10.60
C LYS A 188 -9.36 -6.57 11.22
N GLY A 189 -9.37 -6.76 12.54
CA GLY A 189 -10.55 -7.19 13.29
C GLY A 189 -11.69 -6.17 13.22
N ILE A 190 -11.40 -4.88 13.42
CA ILE A 190 -12.37 -3.79 13.27
C ILE A 190 -12.95 -3.78 11.85
N ASP A 191 -12.08 -3.87 10.85
CA ASP A 191 -12.43 -3.81 9.43
C ASP A 191 -13.33 -4.97 8.99
N ARG A 192 -12.94 -6.20 9.31
CA ARG A 192 -13.70 -7.42 8.96
C ARG A 192 -15.08 -7.45 9.61
N ASN A 193 -15.22 -6.85 10.80
CA ASN A 193 -16.48 -6.71 11.51
C ASN A 193 -17.30 -5.48 11.04
N LYS A 194 -16.87 -4.79 9.99
CA LYS A 194 -17.55 -3.61 9.42
C LYS A 194 -17.72 -2.45 10.42
N ARG A 195 -16.87 -2.39 11.45
CA ARG A 195 -16.86 -1.33 12.47
C ARG A 195 -15.96 -0.16 12.03
N TRP A 196 -16.06 0.24 10.77
CA TRP A 196 -15.13 1.17 10.13
C TRP A 196 -15.05 2.54 10.80
N HIS A 197 -16.08 2.96 11.54
CA HIS A 197 -16.06 4.20 12.34
C HIS A 197 -15.05 4.17 13.49
N LEU A 198 -14.61 2.98 13.93
CA LEU A 198 -13.58 2.79 14.96
C LEU A 198 -12.15 2.77 14.40
N LEU A 199 -11.97 2.70 13.08
CA LEU A 199 -10.65 2.84 12.46
C LEU A 199 -10.20 4.29 12.58
N GLU A 200 -8.90 4.53 12.77
CA GLU A 200 -8.35 5.88 12.86
C GLU A 200 -8.75 6.75 11.66
N PRO A 201 -9.17 8.02 11.88
CA PRO A 201 -9.42 8.96 10.79
C PRO A 201 -8.17 9.14 9.91
N LEU A 202 -8.39 9.15 8.59
CA LEU A 202 -7.29 9.33 7.65
C LEU A 202 -6.87 10.80 7.59
N LYS A 203 -5.56 11.04 7.51
CA LYS A 203 -5.00 12.37 7.25
C LYS A 203 -5.15 12.71 5.78
N LEU A 204 -6.29 13.31 5.42
CA LEU A 204 -6.60 13.76 4.06
C LEU A 204 -6.66 15.29 4.02
N SER A 205 -6.25 15.87 2.90
CA SER A 205 -6.46 17.29 2.65
C SER A 205 -7.95 17.61 2.56
N HIS A 206 -8.34 18.84 2.91
CA HIS A 206 -9.73 19.28 2.83
C HIS A 206 -10.32 19.09 1.41
N GLU A 207 -9.51 19.35 0.38
CA GLU A 207 -9.92 19.18 -1.01
C GLU A 207 -10.11 17.71 -1.38
N THR A 208 -9.22 16.82 -0.92
CA THR A 208 -9.38 15.37 -1.11
C THR A 208 -10.65 14.88 -0.40
N VAL A 209 -10.92 15.31 0.83
CA VAL A 209 -12.14 14.93 1.57
C VAL A 209 -13.39 15.33 0.78
N LYS A 210 -13.46 16.58 0.31
CA LYS A 210 -14.60 17.09 -0.45
C LYS A 210 -14.82 16.28 -1.74
N LYS A 211 -13.77 16.10 -2.54
CA LYS A 211 -13.84 15.34 -3.80
C LYS A 211 -14.14 13.87 -3.57
N LEU A 212 -13.52 13.25 -2.56
CA LEU A 212 -13.73 11.85 -2.23
C LEU A 212 -15.18 11.61 -1.81
N ALA A 213 -15.73 12.44 -0.91
CA ALA A 213 -17.12 12.32 -0.48
C ALA A 213 -18.11 12.49 -1.64
N PHE A 214 -17.76 13.30 -2.65
CA PHE A 214 -18.56 13.48 -3.86
C PHE A 214 -18.54 12.25 -4.77
N VAL A 215 -17.37 11.66 -5.04
CA VAL A 215 -17.25 10.51 -5.98
C VAL A 215 -17.42 9.14 -5.31
N MET A 216 -17.33 9.05 -3.97
CA MET A 216 -17.53 7.85 -3.16
C MET A 216 -18.66 8.12 -2.14
N PRO A 217 -19.93 7.92 -2.50
CA PRO A 217 -21.06 8.15 -1.59
C PRO A 217 -20.95 7.35 -0.27
N GLY A 218 -20.36 6.15 -0.34
CA GLY A 218 -20.03 5.32 0.82
C GLY A 218 -19.10 5.98 1.86
N TYR A 219 -18.49 7.13 1.55
CA TYR A 219 -17.77 7.96 2.51
C TYR A 219 -18.64 8.28 3.74
N ALA A 220 -19.94 8.53 3.55
CA ALA A 220 -20.91 8.76 4.62
C ALA A 220 -21.02 7.59 5.62
N SER A 221 -20.65 6.39 5.17
CA SER A 221 -20.63 5.14 5.94
C SER A 221 -19.21 4.67 6.29
N ASN A 222 -18.20 5.54 6.18
CA ASN A 222 -16.77 5.25 6.43
C ASN A 222 -16.14 4.22 5.47
N LEU A 223 -16.67 4.09 4.24
CA LEU A 223 -16.08 3.19 3.23
C LEU A 223 -14.61 3.53 2.96
N HIS A 224 -14.24 4.81 2.93
CA HIS A 224 -12.85 5.22 2.75
C HIS A 224 -11.90 4.64 3.83
N ARG A 225 -12.35 4.42 5.07
CA ARG A 225 -11.48 3.80 6.07
C ARG A 225 -11.24 2.32 5.78
N HIS A 226 -12.29 1.61 5.34
CA HIS A 226 -12.18 0.23 4.87
C HIS A 226 -11.22 0.08 3.69
N GLU A 227 -11.46 0.88 2.65
CA GLU A 227 -10.69 0.81 1.41
C GLU A 227 -9.22 1.15 1.65
N TRP A 228 -8.94 2.14 2.51
CA TRP A 228 -7.57 2.42 2.92
C TRP A 228 -6.93 1.25 3.66
N ILE A 229 -7.54 0.79 4.76
CA ILE A 229 -6.94 -0.23 5.63
C ILE A 229 -6.73 -1.55 4.88
N LYS A 230 -7.70 -1.97 4.09
CA LYS A 230 -7.62 -3.24 3.37
C LYS A 230 -6.80 -3.16 2.10
N HIS A 231 -6.84 -2.04 1.37
CA HIS A 231 -6.24 -1.94 0.03
C HIS A 231 -5.22 -0.80 -0.09
N GLY A 232 -5.55 0.41 0.36
CA GLY A 232 -4.70 1.59 0.23
C GLY A 232 -3.35 1.49 0.93
N THR A 233 -3.26 0.82 2.08
CA THR A 233 -1.98 0.56 2.78
C THR A 233 -0.97 -0.22 1.95
N CYS A 234 -1.43 -0.98 0.95
CA CYS A 234 -0.59 -1.72 0.00
C CYS A 234 -0.17 -0.90 -1.23
N TYR A 235 -0.63 0.35 -1.36
CA TYR A 235 -0.42 1.19 -2.54
C TYR A 235 0.98 1.81 -2.59
N GLY A 236 1.62 1.99 -1.43
CA GLY A 236 3.00 2.48 -1.32
C GLY A 236 3.16 4.00 -1.27
N THR A 237 2.08 4.75 -1.06
CA THR A 237 2.08 6.20 -0.75
C THR A 237 1.27 6.45 0.53
N ASP A 238 1.07 7.71 0.92
CA ASP A 238 0.08 8.06 1.93
C ASP A 238 -1.37 7.99 1.41
N ALA A 239 -2.32 8.11 2.33
CA ALA A 239 -3.76 8.02 2.07
C ALA A 239 -4.29 9.16 1.20
N ASP A 240 -3.73 10.37 1.32
CA ASP A 240 -4.20 11.52 0.55
C ASP A 240 -3.88 11.32 -0.93
N THR A 241 -2.62 11.00 -1.26
CA THR A 241 -2.22 10.68 -2.63
C THR A 241 -2.99 9.48 -3.19
N TYR A 242 -3.17 8.41 -2.41
CA TYR A 242 -3.96 7.25 -2.85
C TYR A 242 -5.37 7.64 -3.29
N TYR A 243 -6.04 8.50 -2.51
CA TYR A 243 -7.38 8.96 -2.86
C TYR A 243 -7.39 9.97 -3.99
N GLN A 244 -6.43 10.89 -4.07
CA GLN A 244 -6.29 11.78 -5.22
C GLN A 244 -6.18 11.00 -6.54
N HIS A 245 -5.36 9.95 -6.56
CA HIS A 245 -5.24 9.04 -7.72
C HIS A 245 -6.53 8.28 -8.02
N SER A 246 -7.19 7.74 -6.99
CA SER A 246 -8.44 7.00 -7.15
C SER A 246 -9.57 7.89 -7.70
N ILE A 247 -9.65 9.13 -7.22
CA ILE A 247 -10.59 10.15 -7.68
C ILE A 247 -10.31 10.50 -9.14
N ALA A 248 -9.05 10.82 -9.48
CA ALA A 248 -8.66 11.21 -10.83
C ALA A 248 -8.96 10.12 -11.87
N LEU A 249 -8.65 8.86 -11.56
CA LEU A 249 -9.01 7.72 -12.41
C LEU A 249 -10.52 7.62 -12.60
N THR A 250 -11.30 7.73 -11.52
CA THR A 250 -12.77 7.68 -11.58
C THR A 250 -13.35 8.79 -12.46
N GLN A 251 -12.85 10.02 -12.30
CA GLN A 251 -13.27 11.17 -13.09
C GLN A 251 -12.99 10.96 -14.59
N LYS A 252 -11.78 10.51 -14.95
CA LYS A 252 -11.45 10.23 -16.35
C LYS A 252 -12.32 9.14 -16.98
N ILE A 253 -12.72 8.12 -16.22
CA ILE A 253 -13.69 7.13 -16.72
C ILE A 253 -15.07 7.77 -16.94
N ASN A 254 -15.56 8.57 -15.99
CA ASN A 254 -16.87 9.23 -16.11
C ASN A 254 -16.92 10.29 -17.22
N GLU A 255 -15.84 11.02 -17.46
CA GLU A 255 -15.72 12.03 -18.54
C GLU A 255 -15.59 11.40 -19.95
N SER A 256 -15.33 10.10 -20.02
CA SER A 256 -15.11 9.38 -21.28
C SER A 256 -16.40 8.98 -22.00
N ALA A 257 -16.27 8.27 -23.13
CA ALA A 257 -17.43 7.70 -23.81
C ALA A 257 -18.14 6.63 -22.96
N VAL A 258 -17.47 6.06 -21.95
CA VAL A 258 -18.05 5.05 -21.03
C VAL A 258 -19.11 5.68 -20.14
N GLY A 259 -18.79 6.78 -19.45
CA GLY A 259 -19.75 7.48 -18.61
C GLY A 259 -20.95 7.98 -19.41
N ARG A 260 -20.70 8.56 -20.60
CA ARG A 260 -21.76 8.97 -21.54
C ARG A 260 -22.63 7.80 -22.02
N LEU A 261 -22.05 6.62 -22.24
CA LEU A 261 -22.80 5.43 -22.64
C LEU A 261 -23.78 5.01 -21.54
N LEU A 262 -23.32 4.96 -20.28
CA LEU A 262 -24.16 4.56 -19.16
C LEU A 262 -25.26 5.59 -18.91
N SER A 263 -24.92 6.88 -18.81
CA SER A 263 -25.90 7.93 -18.51
C SER A 263 -27.00 8.05 -19.58
N LYS A 264 -26.65 7.92 -20.88
CA LYS A 264 -27.65 7.93 -21.98
C LYS A 264 -28.53 6.68 -22.02
N ASN A 265 -28.13 5.59 -21.37
CA ASN A 265 -28.86 4.32 -21.38
C ASN A 265 -29.47 3.96 -20.03
N ILE A 266 -29.60 4.92 -19.12
CA ILE A 266 -30.36 4.74 -17.88
C ILE A 266 -31.75 4.20 -18.21
N GLY A 267 -32.10 3.08 -17.58
CA GLY A 267 -33.33 2.34 -17.82
C GLY A 267 -33.34 1.40 -19.02
N ARG A 268 -32.18 1.17 -19.65
CA ARG A 268 -32.00 0.28 -20.80
C ARG A 268 -30.87 -0.71 -20.53
N LYS A 269 -30.80 -1.76 -21.36
CA LYS A 269 -29.70 -2.73 -21.30
C LYS A 269 -28.52 -2.29 -22.15
N VAL A 270 -27.31 -2.39 -21.61
CA VAL A 270 -26.04 -2.17 -22.32
C VAL A 270 -25.24 -3.48 -22.31
N SER A 271 -24.65 -3.84 -23.45
CA SER A 271 -23.80 -5.02 -23.58
C SER A 271 -22.35 -4.73 -23.17
N LEU A 272 -21.64 -5.77 -22.70
CA LEU A 272 -20.20 -5.71 -22.46
C LEU A 272 -19.46 -5.28 -23.73
N LYS A 273 -19.90 -5.71 -24.92
CA LYS A 273 -19.32 -5.28 -26.20
C LYS A 273 -19.38 -3.76 -26.37
N GLN A 274 -20.53 -3.15 -26.11
CA GLN A 274 -20.69 -1.69 -26.19
C GLN A 274 -19.81 -0.97 -25.15
N ILE A 275 -19.75 -1.49 -23.91
CA ILE A 275 -18.89 -0.94 -22.86
C ILE A 275 -17.43 -1.01 -23.30
N ARG A 276 -16.94 -2.19 -23.69
CA ARG A 276 -15.55 -2.39 -24.13
C ARG A 276 -15.20 -1.52 -25.34
N GLN A 277 -16.12 -1.37 -26.30
CA GLN A 277 -15.92 -0.46 -27.42
C GLN A 277 -15.82 1.01 -26.97
N SER A 278 -16.61 1.44 -25.99
CA SER A 278 -16.51 2.81 -25.45
C SER A 278 -15.18 3.06 -24.72
N PHE A 279 -14.60 2.04 -24.09
CA PHE A 279 -13.23 2.10 -23.56
C PHE A 279 -12.20 2.19 -24.69
N ASP A 280 -12.29 1.36 -25.73
CA ASP A 280 -11.38 1.42 -26.89
C ASP A 280 -11.41 2.79 -27.57
N ASN A 281 -12.60 3.39 -27.70
CA ASN A 281 -12.78 4.72 -28.28
C ASN A 281 -12.16 5.84 -27.43
N SER A 282 -12.10 5.65 -26.10
CA SER A 282 -11.66 6.70 -25.17
C SER A 282 -10.19 6.57 -24.79
N PHE A 283 -9.67 5.34 -24.71
CA PHE A 283 -8.36 5.03 -24.13
C PHE A 283 -7.47 4.19 -25.06
N GLY A 284 -7.89 4.03 -26.33
CA GLY A 284 -7.15 3.33 -27.36
C GLY A 284 -7.49 1.85 -27.49
N LYS A 285 -7.19 1.31 -28.68
CA LYS A 285 -7.50 -0.08 -29.06
C LYS A 285 -6.96 -1.09 -28.04
N GLY A 286 -7.83 -1.94 -27.50
CA GLY A 286 -7.50 -2.98 -26.54
C GLY A 286 -7.75 -2.58 -25.08
N ALA A 287 -8.05 -1.32 -24.79
CA ALA A 287 -8.46 -0.87 -23.47
C ALA A 287 -9.73 -1.60 -22.99
N GLY A 288 -10.69 -1.85 -23.88
CA GLY A 288 -11.89 -2.60 -23.56
C GLY A 288 -11.62 -4.01 -23.02
N LYS A 289 -10.51 -4.65 -23.42
CA LYS A 289 -10.14 -5.99 -22.91
C LYS A 289 -9.83 -5.99 -21.42
N LYS A 290 -9.54 -4.84 -20.82
CA LYS A 290 -9.13 -4.69 -19.42
C LYS A 290 -10.31 -4.54 -18.46
N VAL A 291 -11.54 -4.67 -18.97
CA VAL A 291 -12.77 -4.34 -18.25
C VAL A 291 -13.63 -5.59 -18.02
N ASP A 292 -14.01 -5.80 -16.75
CA ASP A 292 -15.03 -6.75 -16.31
C ASP A 292 -16.33 -6.00 -15.98
N LEU A 293 -17.44 -6.41 -16.59
CA LEU A 293 -18.78 -5.97 -16.24
C LEU A 293 -19.35 -6.86 -15.12
N ARG A 294 -19.71 -6.25 -14.00
CA ARG A 294 -20.36 -6.94 -12.88
C ARG A 294 -21.85 -6.65 -12.90
N CYS A 295 -22.66 -7.70 -12.83
CA CYS A 295 -24.11 -7.59 -12.69
C CYS A 295 -24.60 -8.22 -11.40
N ASP A 296 -25.68 -7.69 -10.83
CA ASP A 296 -26.37 -8.33 -9.73
C ASP A 296 -27.15 -9.57 -10.21
N ARG A 297 -27.80 -10.28 -9.28
CA ARG A 297 -28.57 -11.49 -9.59
C ARG A 297 -29.79 -11.24 -10.50
N LYS A 298 -30.25 -9.99 -10.62
CA LYS A 298 -31.35 -9.58 -11.50
C LYS A 298 -30.85 -9.10 -12.87
N GLY A 299 -29.55 -9.18 -13.14
CA GLY A 299 -28.96 -8.75 -14.41
C GLY A 299 -28.84 -7.23 -14.54
N ARG A 300 -28.80 -6.49 -13.43
CA ARG A 300 -28.56 -5.04 -13.41
C ARG A 300 -27.07 -4.77 -13.26
N ILE A 301 -26.55 -3.75 -13.95
CA ILE A 301 -25.15 -3.37 -13.85
C ILE A 301 -24.89 -2.91 -12.42
N SER A 302 -23.99 -3.61 -11.73
CA SER A 302 -23.63 -3.32 -10.34
C SER A 302 -22.30 -2.59 -10.26
N GLU A 303 -21.30 -3.03 -11.04
CA GLU A 303 -19.97 -2.42 -11.05
C GLU A 303 -19.27 -2.60 -12.40
N LEU A 304 -18.26 -1.76 -12.65
CA LEU A 304 -17.18 -2.02 -13.59
C LEU A 304 -15.88 -2.22 -12.82
N TRP A 305 -15.16 -3.29 -13.13
CA TRP A 305 -13.81 -3.53 -12.62
C TRP A 305 -12.82 -3.35 -13.77
N ILE A 306 -11.82 -2.49 -13.57
CA ILE A 306 -10.92 -2.03 -14.63
C ILE A 306 -9.48 -2.28 -14.20
N ASN A 307 -8.74 -3.05 -14.98
CA ASN A 307 -7.33 -3.34 -14.69
C ASN A 307 -6.42 -2.23 -15.23
N PHE A 308 -5.43 -1.85 -14.42
CA PHE A 308 -4.36 -0.93 -14.76
C PHE A 308 -3.00 -1.53 -14.40
N THR A 309 -1.96 -1.21 -15.16
CA THR A 309 -0.56 -1.50 -14.81
C THR A 309 0.31 -0.27 -15.00
N GLY A 310 1.16 0.03 -14.02
CA GLY A 310 2.19 1.06 -14.11
C GLY A 310 2.21 1.96 -12.89
N VAL A 311 2.72 3.17 -13.05
CA VAL A 311 2.73 4.21 -12.03
C VAL A 311 1.57 5.15 -12.29
N VAL A 312 0.70 5.32 -11.29
CA VAL A 312 -0.27 6.43 -11.24
C VAL A 312 0.47 7.62 -10.61
N THR A 313 0.45 8.77 -11.29
CA THR A 313 1.28 9.92 -10.93
C THR A 313 0.46 11.10 -10.46
N ASP A 314 1.01 11.91 -9.56
CA ASP A 314 0.42 13.18 -9.06
C ASP A 314 0.49 14.33 -10.09
N LYS A 315 0.65 14.01 -11.37
CA LYS A 315 0.40 15.01 -12.41
C LYS A 315 -1.10 15.33 -12.38
N SER A 316 -1.48 16.54 -12.80
CA SER A 316 -2.90 16.95 -12.81
C SER A 316 -3.77 15.86 -13.46
N ALA A 317 -5.07 15.84 -13.16
CA ALA A 317 -5.98 14.91 -13.81
C ALA A 317 -5.79 14.92 -15.35
N ASP A 318 -5.46 16.08 -15.93
CA ASP A 318 -5.20 16.28 -17.36
C ASP A 318 -3.97 15.55 -17.91
N ASP A 319 -2.97 15.28 -17.07
CA ASP A 319 -1.74 14.57 -17.43
C ASP A 319 -1.77 13.07 -17.04
N LEU A 320 -2.85 12.61 -16.40
CA LEU A 320 -3.02 11.20 -16.06
C LEU A 320 -3.32 10.39 -17.34
N ASP A 321 -2.30 9.75 -17.87
CA ASP A 321 -2.40 8.91 -19.06
C ASP A 321 -3.04 7.54 -18.74
N VAL A 322 -4.37 7.53 -18.66
CA VAL A 322 -5.19 6.32 -18.47
C VAL A 322 -4.95 5.31 -19.60
N SER A 323 -4.77 5.78 -20.84
CA SER A 323 -4.52 4.94 -22.01
C SER A 323 -3.26 4.09 -21.83
N ARG A 324 -2.16 4.68 -21.36
CA ARG A 324 -0.92 3.97 -21.05
C ARG A 324 -1.11 2.94 -19.94
N LEU A 325 -1.82 3.29 -18.86
CA LEU A 325 -2.07 2.38 -17.74
C LEU A 325 -2.89 1.15 -18.18
N MET A 326 -3.86 1.33 -19.07
CA MET A 326 -4.67 0.22 -19.60
C MET A 326 -3.89 -0.63 -20.62
N LYS A 327 -3.07 0.00 -21.48
CA LYS A 327 -2.31 -0.71 -22.51
C LYS A 327 -1.42 -1.81 -21.91
N SER A 328 -0.82 -1.56 -20.76
CA SER A 328 0.04 -2.51 -20.04
C SER A 328 -0.70 -3.42 -19.06
N ALA A 329 -2.02 -3.26 -18.92
CA ALA A 329 -2.81 -4.05 -17.98
C ALA A 329 -3.10 -5.47 -18.47
N ILE A 330 -3.36 -6.38 -17.54
CA ILE A 330 -3.84 -7.72 -17.87
C ILE A 330 -5.29 -7.68 -18.35
N ASP A 331 -5.65 -8.58 -19.27
CA ASP A 331 -7.03 -8.71 -19.74
C ASP A 331 -7.95 -9.18 -18.60
N ALA A 332 -9.18 -8.68 -18.62
CA ALA A 332 -10.20 -9.03 -17.64
C ALA A 332 -11.18 -10.05 -18.23
N GLY A 333 -11.44 -11.12 -17.47
CA GLY A 333 -12.58 -12.00 -17.70
C GLY A 333 -13.86 -11.33 -17.22
N SER A 334 -15.00 -11.64 -17.85
CA SER A 334 -16.30 -11.18 -17.37
C SER A 334 -17.33 -12.29 -17.45
N THR A 335 -18.18 -12.38 -16.44
CA THR A 335 -19.30 -13.32 -16.39
C THR A 335 -20.63 -12.66 -16.72
N CYS A 336 -20.69 -11.32 -16.81
CA CYS A 336 -21.87 -10.60 -17.29
C CYS A 336 -21.58 -9.98 -18.67
N PHE A 337 -22.38 -10.34 -19.67
CA PHE A 337 -22.19 -9.85 -21.04
C PHE A 337 -23.21 -8.78 -21.47
N LYS A 338 -24.25 -8.55 -20.65
CA LYS A 338 -25.29 -7.54 -20.87
C LYS A 338 -26.00 -7.26 -19.55
N GLY A 339 -26.11 -5.98 -19.18
CA GLY A 339 -26.77 -5.58 -17.93
C GLY A 339 -27.70 -4.39 -18.11
N TYR A 340 -28.71 -4.30 -17.25
CA TYR A 340 -29.62 -3.17 -17.16
C TYR A 340 -28.99 -2.01 -16.38
N VAL A 341 -28.95 -0.81 -16.94
CA VAL A 341 -28.49 0.41 -16.25
C VAL A 341 -29.64 0.90 -15.38
N ASP A 342 -29.57 0.64 -14.09
CA ASP A 342 -30.70 0.87 -13.19
C ASP A 342 -30.95 2.37 -12.92
N ARG A 343 -32.21 2.74 -12.68
CA ARG A 343 -32.60 4.12 -12.31
C ARG A 343 -32.51 4.30 -10.81
N ALA A 344 -32.20 5.52 -10.36
CA ALA A 344 -32.37 5.85 -8.95
C ALA A 344 -33.86 5.92 -8.61
N GLY A 345 -34.29 5.19 -7.57
CA GLY A 345 -35.68 5.18 -7.10
C GLY A 345 -36.20 3.78 -6.92
#